data_AF-A0A924XLB0-F1
#
_entry.id   AF-A0A924XLB0-F1
#
_cell.length_a   1.000
_cell.length_b   1.000
_cell.length_c   1.000
_cell.angle_alpha   90.00
_cell.angle_beta   90.00
_cell.angle_gamma   90.00
#
_symmetry.space_group_name_H-M   'P 1'
#
loop_
_entity.id
_entity.type
_entity.pdbx_description
1 polymer ?
#
loop_
_entity_poly.entity_id
_entity_poly.type
_entity_poly.pdbx_seq_one_letter_code
_entity_poly.pdbx_strand_id
1 'polypeptide(L)'
;LLTDKPQDLRDFKSLFEHILARVNWANDFFIFTRTSFDTLDYASGKINHGSKAMLVGVGEAIRDLKREFQGELPKGIKRAKVFCGGCLVLEGEEYESNKNLAEIVAKSGLFDDWQFVVIHDDADYADTAEKFLWATWTRFDPANDVYAKSIETEQYHVKFTAPVVVDARMKPWYPKELFALPEVAQLVDARWNEYFPK
;
A
#
# COMPACT_ATOMS: atom_id res chain seq x y z
N LEU A 1 3.28 10.89 4.94
CA LEU A 1 4.48 11.08 4.09
C LEU A 1 5.08 12.45 4.42
N LEU A 2 6.37 12.55 4.65
CA LEU A 2 7.06 13.80 5.00
C LEU A 2 8.27 14.03 4.07
N THR A 3 8.36 15.22 3.50
CA THR A 3 9.45 15.66 2.61
C THR A 3 9.96 17.04 3.02
N ASP A 4 11.21 17.36 2.69
CA ASP A 4 11.87 18.64 2.96
C ASP A 4 11.89 19.58 1.75
N LYS A 5 11.56 19.05 0.56
CA LYS A 5 11.45 19.79 -0.70
C LYS A 5 9.99 19.77 -1.19
N PRO A 6 9.46 20.87 -1.76
CA PRO A 6 8.11 20.89 -2.34
C PRO A 6 7.91 19.77 -3.37
N GLN A 7 6.79 19.06 -3.29
CA GLN A 7 6.40 18.00 -4.21
C GLN A 7 5.04 18.33 -4.83
N ASP A 8 4.81 17.88 -6.07
CA ASP A 8 3.47 17.93 -6.66
C ASP A 8 2.62 16.78 -6.11
N LEU A 9 1.63 17.12 -5.28
CA LEU A 9 0.74 16.14 -4.67
C LEU A 9 -0.22 15.48 -5.67
N ARG A 10 -0.37 16.05 -6.88
CA ARG A 10 -1.16 15.43 -7.96
C ARG A 10 -0.38 14.33 -8.67
N ASP A 11 0.94 14.36 -8.63
CA ASP A 11 1.80 13.29 -9.14
C ASP A 11 2.34 12.44 -7.98
N PHE A 12 1.49 11.53 -7.53
CA PHE A 12 1.85 10.64 -6.42
C PHE A 12 3.05 9.74 -6.76
N LYS A 13 3.25 9.36 -8.03
CA LYS A 13 4.38 8.49 -8.42
C LYS A 13 5.69 9.23 -8.19
N SER A 14 5.81 10.47 -8.65
CA SER A 14 6.99 11.30 -8.42
C SER A 14 7.24 11.57 -6.93
N LEU A 15 6.18 11.88 -6.16
CA LEU A 15 6.27 12.03 -4.70
C LEU A 15 6.78 10.75 -4.03
N PHE A 16 6.26 9.59 -4.41
CA PHE A 16 6.62 8.34 -3.77
C PHE A 16 8.04 7.91 -4.13
N GLU A 17 8.46 8.05 -5.39
CA GLU A 17 9.85 7.86 -5.81
C GLU A 17 10.81 8.81 -5.07
N HIS A 18 10.43 10.07 -4.88
CA HIS A 18 11.22 11.04 -4.12
C HIS A 18 11.54 10.53 -2.71
N ILE A 19 10.54 9.95 -2.05
CA ILE A 19 10.67 9.40 -0.69
C ILE A 19 11.47 8.10 -0.71
N LEU A 20 11.16 7.15 -1.60
CA LEU A 20 11.83 5.85 -1.65
C LEU A 20 13.33 5.96 -1.97
N ALA A 21 13.74 6.97 -2.72
CA ALA A 21 15.15 7.26 -2.99
C ALA A 21 15.92 7.77 -1.76
N ARG A 22 15.22 8.23 -0.72
CA ARG A 22 15.78 8.93 0.46
C ARG A 22 15.60 8.21 1.77
N VAL A 23 14.48 7.49 1.94
CA VAL A 23 14.12 6.86 3.21
C VAL A 23 15.21 5.92 3.70
N ASN A 24 15.75 6.15 4.89
CA ASN A 24 16.51 5.14 5.61
C ASN A 24 15.57 4.29 6.46
N TRP A 25 15.24 3.08 6.01
CA TRP A 25 14.29 2.19 6.70
C TRP A 25 14.63 1.87 8.15
N ALA A 26 15.90 2.02 8.55
CA ALA A 26 16.33 1.85 9.94
C ALA A 26 15.98 3.04 10.85
N ASN A 27 15.59 4.20 10.31
CA ASN A 27 15.38 5.44 11.09
C ASN A 27 14.13 6.24 10.70
N ASP A 28 13.70 6.16 9.43
CA ASP A 28 12.80 7.12 8.80
C ASP A 28 11.37 6.60 8.63
N PHE A 29 11.07 5.44 9.22
CA PHE A 29 9.73 4.85 9.17
C PHE A 29 9.18 4.62 10.58
N PHE A 30 8.12 5.37 10.91
CA PHE A 30 7.53 5.38 12.24
C PHE A 30 6.12 4.80 12.17
N ILE A 31 5.83 3.84 13.04
CA ILE A 31 4.49 3.27 13.21
C ILE A 31 3.97 3.64 14.60
N PHE A 32 2.83 4.34 14.61
CA PHE A 32 2.11 4.76 15.80
C PHE A 32 0.96 3.79 16.03
N THR A 33 1.13 2.90 17.01
CA THR A 33 0.10 1.93 17.39
C THR A 33 -0.98 2.58 18.26
N ARG A 34 -2.18 1.98 18.30
CA ARG A 34 -3.29 2.38 19.20
C ARG A 34 -3.79 3.82 19.00
N THR A 35 -3.90 4.22 17.74
CA THR A 35 -4.48 5.51 17.33
C THR A 35 -5.98 5.38 17.06
N SER A 36 -6.66 6.52 16.91
CA SER A 36 -8.04 6.56 16.43
C SER A 36 -8.12 6.46 14.90
N PHE A 37 -9.07 5.67 14.44
CA PHE A 37 -9.44 5.52 13.02
C PHE A 37 -10.77 6.22 12.74
N ASP A 38 -11.00 6.51 11.46
CA ASP A 38 -12.30 7.00 11.00
C ASP A 38 -13.36 5.90 11.16
N THR A 39 -14.63 6.29 11.30
CA THR A 39 -15.74 5.35 11.50
C THR A 39 -15.97 4.43 10.29
N LEU A 40 -15.56 4.85 9.08
CA LEU A 40 -15.66 4.06 7.86
C LEU A 40 -14.36 3.31 7.51
N ASP A 41 -13.36 3.35 8.40
CA ASP A 41 -12.12 2.59 8.24
C ASP A 41 -12.22 1.26 9.00
N TYR A 42 -12.13 0.17 8.25
CA TYR A 42 -12.25 -1.20 8.75
C TYR A 42 -10.92 -1.97 8.75
N ALA A 43 -9.79 -1.33 8.42
CA ALA A 43 -8.53 -2.03 8.18
C ALA A 43 -8.02 -2.82 9.39
N SER A 44 -8.14 -2.25 10.58
CA SER A 44 -7.71 -2.88 11.83
C SER A 44 -8.62 -4.01 12.32
N GLY A 45 -9.81 -4.18 11.74
CA GLY A 45 -10.86 -5.05 12.25
C GLY A 45 -11.54 -4.55 13.54
N LYS A 46 -11.24 -3.33 14.00
CA LYS A 46 -11.85 -2.70 15.18
C LYS A 46 -12.32 -1.29 14.88
N ILE A 47 -13.60 -1.03 15.16
CA ILE A 47 -14.21 0.29 14.93
C ILE A 47 -13.45 1.37 15.70
N ASN A 48 -13.11 2.48 15.03
CA ASN A 48 -12.42 3.66 15.58
C ASN A 48 -11.03 3.41 16.19
N HIS A 49 -10.44 2.22 16.03
CA HIS A 49 -9.11 1.89 16.56
C HIS A 49 -8.22 1.39 15.43
N GLY A 50 -6.97 1.85 15.36
CA GLY A 50 -6.00 1.34 14.40
C GLY A 50 -4.61 1.92 14.64
N SER A 51 -3.82 2.04 13.59
CA SER A 51 -2.47 2.59 13.65
C SER A 51 -2.18 3.55 12.50
N LYS A 52 -1.25 4.47 12.72
CA LYS A 52 -0.81 5.42 11.68
C LYS A 52 0.65 5.21 11.42
N ALA A 53 1.09 5.55 10.21
CA ALA A 53 2.50 5.52 9.88
C ALA A 53 2.97 6.85 9.30
N MET A 54 4.22 7.18 9.58
CA MET A 54 4.93 8.30 8.98
C MET A 54 6.18 7.77 8.28
N LEU A 55 6.19 7.92 6.96
CA LEU A 55 7.34 7.65 6.12
C LEU A 55 8.02 8.98 5.78
N VAL A 56 9.30 9.09 6.13
CA VAL A 56 10.11 10.29 5.98
C VAL A 56 11.08 10.12 4.80
N GLY A 57 11.08 11.08 3.88
CA GLY A 57 11.96 11.10 2.72
C GLY A 57 12.57 12.48 2.55
N VAL A 58 13.51 12.81 3.43
CA VAL A 58 14.20 14.11 3.49
C VAL A 58 15.68 13.95 3.14
N GLY A 59 16.36 15.05 2.78
CA GLY A 59 17.77 15.05 2.47
C GLY A 59 18.10 14.67 1.02
N GLU A 60 19.32 14.21 0.81
CA GLU A 60 19.79 13.78 -0.50
C GLU A 60 19.42 12.33 -0.79
N ALA A 61 19.25 12.00 -2.07
CA ALA A 61 18.97 10.62 -2.46
C ALA A 61 20.17 9.73 -2.09
N ILE A 62 19.88 8.58 -1.49
CA ILE A 62 20.89 7.62 -1.00
C ILE A 62 20.89 6.31 -1.79
N ARG A 63 20.03 6.18 -2.80
CA ARG A 63 19.96 5.03 -3.71
C ARG A 63 19.28 5.40 -5.02
N ASP A 64 19.60 4.64 -6.06
CA ASP A 64 18.79 4.54 -7.27
C ASP A 64 17.65 3.54 -7.05
N LEU A 65 16.57 3.74 -7.80
CA LEU A 65 15.35 2.92 -7.67
C LEU A 65 15.21 1.96 -8.84
N LYS A 66 14.91 0.69 -8.54
CA LYS A 66 14.57 -0.32 -9.56
C LYS A 66 13.24 0.05 -10.24
N ARG A 67 13.21 -0.04 -11.58
CA ARG A 67 12.06 0.40 -12.40
C ARG A 67 11.43 -0.70 -13.24
N GLU A 68 12.08 -1.86 -13.30
CA GLU A 68 11.60 -3.01 -14.08
C GLU A 68 11.67 -4.25 -13.20
N PHE A 69 10.63 -5.08 -13.27
CA PHE A 69 10.63 -6.38 -12.62
C PHE A 69 11.03 -7.45 -13.63
N GLN A 70 12.06 -8.21 -13.30
CA GLN A 70 12.47 -9.42 -14.00
C GLN A 70 12.81 -10.44 -12.91
N GLY A 71 12.17 -11.61 -12.94
CA GLY A 71 12.35 -12.62 -11.92
C GLY A 71 11.20 -13.60 -11.85
N GLU A 72 11.40 -14.65 -11.06
CA GLU A 72 10.35 -15.64 -10.78
C GLU A 72 9.42 -15.13 -9.68
N LEU A 73 8.16 -15.55 -9.75
CA LEU A 73 7.17 -15.27 -8.72
C LEU A 73 7.13 -16.43 -7.73
N PRO A 74 7.19 -16.18 -6.40
CA PRO A 74 7.08 -17.24 -5.42
C PRO A 74 5.64 -17.81 -5.41
N LYS A 75 5.50 -19.00 -4.84
CA LYS A 75 4.18 -19.62 -4.65
C LYS A 75 3.24 -18.68 -3.90
N GLY A 76 2.00 -18.58 -4.39
CA GLY A 76 0.97 -17.69 -3.83
C GLY A 76 0.94 -16.30 -4.48
N ILE A 77 1.89 -15.98 -5.38
CA ILE A 77 1.88 -14.76 -6.19
C ILE A 77 1.58 -15.10 -7.66
N LYS A 78 0.60 -14.41 -8.24
CA LYS A 78 0.09 -14.66 -9.60
C LYS A 78 0.71 -13.73 -10.64
N ARG A 79 0.83 -12.44 -10.29
CA ARG A 79 1.34 -11.37 -11.17
C ARG A 79 2.17 -10.39 -10.36
N ALA A 80 3.07 -9.69 -11.04
CA ALA A 80 3.78 -8.54 -10.50
C ALA A 80 3.72 -7.38 -11.49
N LYS A 81 3.50 -6.18 -11.00
CA LYS A 81 3.43 -4.95 -11.80
C LYS A 81 4.15 -3.81 -11.09
N VAL A 82 5.01 -3.11 -11.82
CA VAL A 82 5.71 -1.95 -11.28
C VAL A 82 4.73 -0.78 -11.20
N PHE A 83 4.58 -0.17 -10.03
CA PHE A 83 3.75 1.04 -9.88
C PHE A 83 4.55 2.30 -10.24
N CYS A 84 5.73 2.42 -9.62
CA CYS A 84 6.74 3.45 -9.87
C CYS A 84 8.12 2.89 -9.47
N GLY A 85 9.20 3.68 -9.65
CA GLY A 85 10.53 3.32 -9.20
C GLY A 85 10.54 2.92 -7.71
N GLY A 86 11.11 1.76 -7.41
CA GLY A 86 11.25 1.24 -6.05
C GLY A 86 9.97 0.67 -5.43
N CYS A 87 8.82 0.75 -6.12
CA CYS A 87 7.53 0.23 -5.68
C CYS A 87 6.98 -0.87 -6.62
N LEU A 88 6.86 -2.08 -6.10
CA LEU A 88 6.28 -3.23 -6.81
C LEU A 88 4.91 -3.59 -6.23
N VAL A 89 3.94 -3.84 -7.10
CA VAL A 89 2.65 -4.44 -6.72
C VAL A 89 2.65 -5.92 -7.10
N LEU A 90 2.25 -6.77 -6.17
CA LEU A 90 2.08 -8.20 -6.35
C LEU A 90 0.59 -8.55 -6.25
N GLU A 91 0.11 -9.38 -7.17
CA GLU A 91 -1.18 -10.03 -7.02
C GLU A 91 -1.03 -11.31 -6.24
N GLY A 92 -1.54 -11.34 -5.02
CA GLY A 92 -1.53 -12.51 -4.16
C GLY A 92 -2.73 -13.43 -4.35
N GLU A 93 -2.64 -14.63 -3.77
CA GLU A 93 -3.82 -15.39 -3.41
C GLU A 93 -4.65 -14.67 -2.33
N GLU A 94 -5.93 -15.04 -2.20
CA GLU A 94 -6.84 -14.44 -1.22
C GLU A 94 -6.25 -14.48 0.20
N TYR A 95 -6.52 -13.44 0.99
CA TYR A 95 -5.99 -13.30 2.36
C TYR A 95 -6.19 -14.56 3.22
N GLU A 96 -7.40 -15.14 3.21
CA GLU A 96 -7.71 -16.34 3.99
C GLU A 96 -6.99 -17.60 3.52
N SER A 97 -6.61 -17.70 2.24
CA SER A 97 -5.85 -18.84 1.73
C SER A 97 -4.45 -18.88 2.32
N ASN A 98 -3.86 -17.71 2.60
CA ASN A 98 -2.54 -17.60 3.20
C ASN A 98 -2.33 -16.25 3.89
N LYS A 99 -2.52 -16.25 5.20
CA LYS A 99 -2.39 -15.06 6.07
C LYS A 99 -0.94 -14.60 6.23
N ASN A 100 0.03 -15.47 5.96
CA ASN A 100 1.45 -15.20 6.14
C ASN A 100 2.17 -14.84 4.83
N LEU A 101 1.43 -14.66 3.73
CA LEU A 101 2.01 -14.42 2.41
C LEU A 101 2.95 -13.19 2.40
N ALA A 102 2.55 -12.09 3.05
CA ALA A 102 3.39 -10.90 3.13
C ALA A 102 4.71 -11.12 3.88
N GLU A 103 4.70 -11.89 4.96
CA GLU A 103 5.93 -12.27 5.66
C GLU A 103 6.83 -13.16 4.80
N ILE A 104 6.25 -14.13 4.08
CA ILE A 104 6.98 -15.01 3.15
C ILE A 104 7.64 -14.17 2.05
N VAL A 105 6.89 -13.25 1.45
CA VAL A 105 7.39 -12.33 0.41
C VAL A 105 8.54 -11.49 0.96
N ALA A 106 8.38 -10.89 2.14
CA ALA A 106 9.38 -10.04 2.77
C ALA A 106 10.71 -10.79 3.05
N LYS A 107 10.64 -12.06 3.42
CA LYS A 107 11.80 -12.89 3.77
C LYS A 107 12.34 -13.74 2.62
N SER A 108 11.73 -13.68 1.43
CA SER A 108 12.07 -14.55 0.30
C SER A 108 13.43 -14.29 -0.34
N GLY A 109 13.97 -13.07 -0.20
CA GLY A 109 15.16 -12.62 -0.92
C GLY A 109 14.93 -12.25 -2.39
N LEU A 110 13.75 -12.59 -2.96
CA LEU A 110 13.43 -12.37 -4.38
C LEU A 110 13.19 -10.89 -4.72
N PHE A 111 12.87 -10.08 -3.72
CA PHE A 111 12.49 -8.67 -3.87
C PHE A 111 13.46 -7.73 -3.14
N ASP A 112 14.67 -8.20 -2.83
CA ASP A 112 15.69 -7.47 -2.07
C ASP A 112 16.16 -6.15 -2.71
N ASP A 113 15.96 -6.00 -4.02
CA ASP A 113 16.28 -4.78 -4.75
C ASP A 113 15.10 -3.79 -4.87
N TRP A 114 13.96 -4.13 -4.30
CA TRP A 114 12.82 -3.24 -4.15
C TRP A 114 12.80 -2.59 -2.76
N GLN A 115 12.28 -1.37 -2.69
CA GLN A 115 12.16 -0.64 -1.42
C GLN A 115 10.81 -0.90 -0.77
N PHE A 116 9.76 -0.87 -1.59
CA PHE A 116 8.38 -1.03 -1.16
C PHE A 116 7.70 -2.05 -2.05
N VAL A 117 7.03 -3.02 -1.44
CA VAL A 117 6.24 -4.04 -2.13
C VAL A 117 4.85 -4.04 -1.53
N VAL A 118 3.82 -4.05 -2.36
CA VAL A 118 2.43 -4.11 -1.90
C VAL A 118 1.77 -5.35 -2.46
N ILE A 119 1.11 -6.13 -1.61
CA ILE A 119 0.31 -7.27 -2.02
C ILE A 119 -1.14 -6.83 -2.11
N HIS A 120 -1.74 -7.03 -3.28
CA HIS A 120 -3.13 -6.75 -3.60
C HIS A 120 -3.85 -8.01 -4.09
N ASP A 121 -5.18 -7.96 -4.12
CA ASP A 121 -6.00 -9.00 -4.76
C ASP A 121 -5.94 -8.92 -6.29
N ASP A 122 -5.51 -7.78 -6.85
CA ASP A 122 -5.37 -7.52 -8.29
C ASP A 122 -4.16 -6.61 -8.56
N ALA A 123 -3.24 -7.03 -9.44
CA ALA A 123 -2.08 -6.23 -9.82
C ALA A 123 -2.43 -4.96 -10.63
N ASP A 124 -3.63 -4.89 -11.22
CA ASP A 124 -4.08 -3.76 -12.04
C ASP A 124 -4.33 -2.49 -11.22
N TYR A 125 -4.32 -2.58 -9.88
CA TYR A 125 -4.27 -1.38 -9.03
C TYR A 125 -3.00 -0.55 -9.25
N ALA A 126 -1.93 -1.12 -9.82
CA ALA A 126 -0.72 -0.38 -10.17
C ALA A 126 -0.86 0.53 -11.42
N ASP A 127 -1.97 0.44 -12.16
CA ASP A 127 -2.16 1.16 -13.42
C ASP A 127 -2.15 2.68 -13.25
N THR A 128 -2.86 3.16 -12.23
CA THR A 128 -3.05 4.58 -11.97
C THR A 128 -2.78 4.89 -10.50
N ALA A 129 -2.42 6.15 -10.22
CA ALA A 129 -2.18 6.58 -8.85
C ALA A 129 -3.46 6.47 -8.01
N GLU A 130 -4.62 6.80 -8.57
CA GLU A 130 -5.91 6.77 -7.89
C GLU A 130 -6.28 5.36 -7.45
N LYS A 131 -6.15 4.37 -8.35
CA LYS A 131 -6.39 2.96 -8.03
C LYS A 131 -5.44 2.46 -6.96
N PHE A 132 -4.15 2.76 -7.09
CA PHE A 132 -3.13 2.34 -6.14
C PHE A 132 -3.38 2.95 -4.75
N LEU A 133 -3.63 4.26 -4.68
CA LEU A 133 -3.89 4.98 -3.44
C LEU A 133 -5.14 4.44 -2.74
N TRP A 134 -6.22 4.26 -3.50
CA TRP A 134 -7.46 3.70 -2.95
C TRP A 134 -7.23 2.30 -2.42
N ALA A 135 -6.75 1.36 -3.25
CA ALA A 135 -6.58 -0.02 -2.82
C ALA A 135 -5.57 -0.16 -1.67
N THR A 136 -4.44 0.56 -1.72
CA THR A 136 -3.36 0.41 -0.73
C THR A 136 -3.73 1.05 0.59
N TRP A 137 -4.24 2.28 0.60
CA TRP A 137 -4.42 3.04 1.85
C TRP A 137 -5.79 2.90 2.49
N THR A 138 -6.76 2.27 1.83
CA THR A 138 -8.06 1.94 2.43
C THR A 138 -8.15 0.51 2.93
N ARG A 139 -7.13 -0.33 2.67
CA ARG A 139 -7.11 -1.75 3.05
C ARG A 139 -6.03 -2.11 4.08
N PHE A 140 -5.35 -1.11 4.62
CA PHE A 140 -4.07 -1.25 5.30
C PHE A 140 -4.08 -0.60 6.70
N ASP A 141 -3.78 -1.38 7.73
CA ASP A 141 -3.49 -0.92 9.07
C ASP A 141 -1.98 -1.13 9.39
N PRO A 142 -1.15 -0.08 9.43
CA PRO A 142 0.31 -0.19 9.50
C PRO A 142 0.89 -1.16 10.54
N ALA A 143 0.34 -1.21 11.74
CA ALA A 143 0.83 -2.06 12.83
C ALA A 143 0.55 -3.55 12.60
N ASN A 144 -0.43 -3.89 11.78
CA ASN A 144 -0.85 -5.26 11.51
C ASN A 144 -0.41 -5.74 10.12
N ASP A 145 -0.28 -4.83 9.16
CA ASP A 145 -0.13 -5.16 7.74
C ASP A 145 1.25 -4.79 7.16
N VAL A 146 2.16 -4.20 7.96
CA VAL A 146 3.56 -3.96 7.56
C VAL A 146 4.44 -5.15 7.94
N TYR A 147 5.18 -5.61 6.95
CA TYR A 147 6.24 -6.60 7.07
C TYR A 147 7.52 -6.05 6.47
N ALA A 148 8.66 -6.66 6.79
CA ALA A 148 9.94 -6.27 6.23
C ALA A 148 10.90 -7.47 6.23
N LYS A 149 12.00 -7.37 5.46
CA LYS A 149 13.03 -8.40 5.42
C LYS A 149 13.59 -8.72 6.81
N SER A 150 13.87 -7.69 7.59
CA SER A 150 14.10 -7.78 9.03
C SER A 150 13.41 -6.63 9.75
N ILE A 151 13.00 -6.89 10.98
CA ILE A 151 12.44 -5.91 11.92
C ILE A 151 13.18 -6.10 13.23
N GLU A 152 13.87 -5.06 13.68
CA GLU A 152 14.70 -5.08 14.88
C GLU A 152 14.35 -3.90 15.77
N THR A 153 14.51 -4.05 17.09
CA THR A 153 14.30 -2.95 18.03
C THR A 153 15.64 -2.45 18.54
N GLU A 154 15.87 -1.14 18.42
CA GLU A 154 17.00 -0.46 19.05
C GLU A 154 16.44 0.56 20.04
N GLN A 155 16.61 0.30 21.33
CA GLN A 155 15.96 1.04 22.40
C GLN A 155 14.43 1.10 22.17
N TYR A 156 13.87 2.29 21.91
CA TYR A 156 12.46 2.50 21.64
C TYR A 156 12.16 2.73 20.15
N HIS A 157 13.13 2.49 19.26
CA HIS A 157 12.96 2.62 17.82
C HIS A 157 12.85 1.25 17.15
N VAL A 158 12.00 1.15 16.12
CA VAL A 158 11.84 -0.06 15.30
C VAL A 158 12.57 0.17 13.99
N LYS A 159 13.63 -0.61 13.76
CA LYS A 159 14.41 -0.61 12.53
C LYS A 159 13.82 -1.60 11.54
N PHE A 160 13.64 -1.16 10.30
CA PHE A 160 13.22 -2.03 9.20
C PHE A 160 14.36 -2.20 8.20
N THR A 161 14.44 -3.38 7.61
CA THR A 161 15.28 -3.64 6.44
C THR A 161 14.40 -3.89 5.23
N ALA A 162 14.67 -3.16 4.14
CA ALA A 162 13.95 -3.35 2.87
C ALA A 162 14.11 -4.78 2.31
N PRO A 163 13.13 -5.26 1.51
CA PRO A 163 11.89 -4.58 1.15
C PRO A 163 10.95 -4.45 2.35
N VAL A 164 10.28 -3.31 2.45
CA VAL A 164 9.07 -3.20 3.27
C VAL A 164 7.90 -3.70 2.44
N VAL A 165 7.16 -4.65 2.99
CA VAL A 165 6.02 -5.29 2.34
C VAL A 165 4.75 -4.86 3.06
N VAL A 166 3.75 -4.39 2.32
CA VAL A 166 2.42 -4.08 2.84
C VAL A 166 1.42 -5.11 2.31
N ASP A 167 0.70 -5.75 3.22
CA ASP A 167 -0.45 -6.58 2.88
C ASP A 167 -1.71 -5.71 2.76
N ALA A 168 -2.11 -5.35 1.54
CA ALA A 168 -3.30 -4.56 1.26
C ALA A 168 -4.43 -5.42 0.62
N ARG A 169 -4.35 -6.75 0.74
CA ARG A 169 -5.42 -7.65 0.31
C ARG A 169 -6.69 -7.43 1.13
N MET A 170 -7.83 -7.77 0.57
CA MET A 170 -9.12 -7.70 1.25
C MET A 170 -9.17 -8.70 2.42
N LYS A 171 -9.46 -8.20 3.62
CA LYS A 171 -9.59 -9.04 4.82
C LYS A 171 -11.04 -9.42 5.09
N PRO A 172 -11.33 -10.59 5.68
CA PRO A 172 -12.69 -11.12 5.80
C PRO A 172 -13.63 -10.30 6.70
N TRP A 173 -13.08 -9.41 7.54
CA TRP A 173 -13.87 -8.53 8.39
C TRP A 173 -14.30 -7.23 7.69
N TYR A 174 -13.81 -6.97 6.47
CA TYR A 174 -14.33 -5.85 5.70
C TYR A 174 -15.82 -6.06 5.41
N PRO A 175 -16.65 -5.02 5.56
CA PRO A 175 -18.00 -5.05 5.03
C PRO A 175 -17.97 -5.38 3.55
N LYS A 176 -18.99 -6.08 3.07
CA LYS A 176 -19.16 -6.30 1.63
C LYS A 176 -19.26 -4.95 0.93
N GLU A 177 -18.64 -4.85 -0.24
CA GLU A 177 -18.77 -3.68 -1.09
C GLU A 177 -20.25 -3.37 -1.37
N LEU A 178 -20.58 -2.08 -1.30
CA LEU A 178 -21.93 -1.59 -1.59
C LEU A 178 -22.01 -1.28 -3.08
N PHE A 179 -22.98 -1.89 -3.75
CA PHE A 179 -23.30 -1.62 -5.14
C PHE A 179 -24.67 -0.94 -5.21
N ALA A 180 -24.81 0.03 -6.12
CA ALA A 180 -26.12 0.54 -6.47
C ALA A 180 -26.96 -0.57 -7.12
N LEU A 181 -28.27 -0.56 -6.87
CA LEU A 181 -29.18 -1.43 -7.60
C LEU A 181 -29.11 -1.08 -9.09
N PRO A 182 -28.88 -2.04 -10.01
CA PRO A 182 -28.71 -1.76 -11.43
C PRO A 182 -29.83 -0.92 -12.04
N GLU A 183 -31.08 -1.20 -11.66
CA GLU A 183 -32.26 -0.48 -12.10
C GLU A 183 -32.29 0.98 -11.62
N VAL A 184 -31.75 1.25 -10.42
CA VAL A 184 -31.65 2.61 -9.87
C VAL A 184 -30.53 3.37 -10.57
N ALA A 185 -29.38 2.74 -10.79
CA ALA A 185 -28.27 3.36 -11.52
C ALA A 185 -28.70 3.76 -12.94
N GLN A 186 -29.37 2.85 -13.65
CA GLN A 186 -29.91 3.12 -14.99
C GLN A 186 -30.95 4.26 -14.99
N LEU A 187 -31.82 4.32 -13.99
CA LEU A 187 -32.80 5.40 -13.85
C LEU A 187 -32.12 6.76 -13.65
N VAL A 188 -31.08 6.81 -12.82
CA VAL A 188 -30.29 8.03 -12.60
C VAL A 188 -29.60 8.46 -13.89
N ASP A 189 -28.95 7.54 -14.60
CA ASP A 189 -28.26 7.82 -15.87
C ASP A 189 -29.22 8.37 -16.92
N ALA A 190 -30.41 7.76 -17.05
CA ALA A 190 -31.42 8.17 -18.02
C ALA A 190 -31.96 9.59 -17.73
N ARG A 191 -32.13 9.95 -16.45
CA ARG A 191 -32.73 11.22 -16.04
C ARG A 191 -31.71 12.31 -15.73
N TRP A 192 -30.40 12.03 -15.79
CA TRP A 192 -29.35 12.97 -15.40
C TRP A 192 -29.51 14.35 -16.06
N ASN A 193 -29.76 14.37 -17.37
CA ASN A 193 -29.91 15.60 -18.15
C ASN A 193 -31.21 16.39 -17.85
N GLU A 194 -32.22 15.77 -17.23
CA GLU A 194 -33.45 16.47 -16.79
C GLU A 194 -33.15 17.40 -15.60
N TYR A 195 -32.22 16.98 -14.73
CA TYR A 195 -31.89 17.70 -13.50
C TYR A 195 -30.62 18.55 -13.63
N PHE A 196 -29.70 18.14 -14.51
CA PHE A 196 -28.44 18.83 -14.79
C PHE A 196 -28.34 19.14 -16.29
N PRO A 197 -29.18 20.05 -16.82
CA PRO A 197 -29.06 20.49 -18.21
C PRO A 197 -27.69 21.16 -18.42
N LYS A 198 -27.09 20.87 -19.59
CA LYS A 198 -25.79 21.43 -20.00
C LYS A 198 -25.80 22.95 -20.08
#